data_AF-A0A3C0HE95-F1
#
_entry.id   AF-A0A3C0HE95-F1
#
_cell.length_a   1.000
_cell.length_b   1.000
_cell.length_c   1.000
_cell.angle_alpha   90.00
_cell.angle_beta   90.00
_cell.angle_gamma   90.00
#
_symmetry.space_group_name_H-M   'P 1'
#
loop_
_entity.id
_entity.type
_entity.pdbx_description
1 polymer ?
#
loop_
_entity_poly.entity_id
_entity_poly.type
_entity_poly.pdbx_seq_one_letter_code
_entity_poly.pdbx_strand_id
1 'polypeptide(L)' 'MQNDKAIVENKDVCDKIFNYVDKPDNFHMCKAMNVYDDRYRVNIYVKEDVSDITGHKLYINSSYFCKYNGTDLTIVS' A
#
# COMPACT_ATOMS: atom_id res chain seq x y z
N MET A 1 19.21 5.99 15.91
CA MET A 1 18.49 4.70 16.02
C MET A 1 18.24 4.21 14.60
N GLN A 2 19.03 3.23 14.17
CA GLN A 2 18.90 2.61 12.87
C GLN A 2 17.80 1.55 13.00
N ASN A 3 16.68 1.73 12.29
CA ASN A 3 15.56 0.79 12.33
C ASN A 3 15.89 -0.35 11.36
N ASP A 4 16.77 -1.27 11.77
CA ASP A 4 17.23 -2.42 10.97
C ASP A 4 16.17 -3.54 10.85
N LYS A 5 14.88 -3.21 10.97
CA LYS A 5 13.81 -4.16 10.65
C LYS A 5 13.65 -4.18 9.13
N ALA A 6 13.79 -5.36 8.53
CA ALA A 6 13.46 -5.56 7.12
C ALA A 6 12.05 -5.01 6.85
N ILE A 7 11.87 -4.31 5.73
CA ILE A 7 10.55 -3.90 5.26
C ILE A 7 9.81 -5.18 4.86
N VAL A 8 9.15 -5.81 5.83
CA VAL A 8 8.28 -6.96 5.60
C VAL A 8 6.94 -6.43 5.14
N GLU A 9 6.53 -6.85 3.96
CA GLU A 9 5.19 -6.55 3.44
C GLU A 9 4.15 -7.20 4.36
N ASN A 10 3.21 -6.40 4.87
CA ASN A 10 2.12 -6.90 5.69
C ASN A 10 0.86 -7.09 4.83
N LYS A 11 0.54 -8.35 4.51
CA LYS A 11 -0.63 -8.70 3.68
C LYS A 11 -1.95 -8.30 4.35
N ASP A 12 -2.08 -8.48 5.66
CA ASP A 12 -3.31 -8.16 6.40
C ASP A 12 -3.66 -6.68 6.30
N VAL A 13 -2.65 -5.80 6.36
CA VAL A 13 -2.84 -4.35 6.19
C VAL A 13 -3.34 -4.01 4.79
N CYS A 14 -2.78 -4.67 3.77
CA CYS A 14 -3.20 -4.50 2.39
C CYS A 14 -4.60 -5.04 2.09
N ASP A 15 -5.04 -6.09 2.78
CA ASP A 15 -6.40 -6.59 2.63
C ASP A 15 -7.41 -5.67 3.34
N LYS A 16 -7.05 -5.17 4.53
CA LYS A 16 -7.92 -4.29 5.32
C LYS A 16 -8.10 -2.89 4.75
N ILE A 17 -7.14 -2.36 3.97
CA ILE A 17 -7.23 -0.99 3.43
C ILE A 17 -8.47 -0.80 2.55
N PHE A 18 -8.85 -1.83 1.79
CA PHE A 18 -9.99 -1.78 0.87
C PHE A 18 -11.37 -1.81 1.55
N ASN A 19 -11.42 -1.96 2.87
CA ASN A 19 -12.64 -1.72 3.64
C ASN A 19 -12.90 -0.22 3.86
N TYR A 20 -11.88 0.62 3.65
CA TYR A 20 -11.94 2.06 3.91
C TYR A 20 -11.82 2.91 2.65
N VAL A 21 -11.21 2.36 1.60
CA VAL A 21 -10.98 3.05 0.33
C VAL A 21 -11.40 2.17 -0.82
N ASP A 22 -11.88 2.79 -1.90
CA ASP A 22 -12.25 2.06 -3.09
C ASP A 22 -11.02 1.42 -3.74
N LYS A 23 -11.19 0.16 -4.17
CA LYS A 23 -10.17 -0.54 -4.94
C LYS A 23 -10.24 -0.03 -6.40
N PRO A 24 -9.16 0.53 -6.96
CA PRO A 24 -9.18 1.03 -8.33
C PRO A 24 -9.37 -0.12 -9.33
N ASP A 25 -10.06 0.14 -10.45
CA ASP A 25 -10.37 -0.88 -11.46
C ASP A 25 -9.11 -1.49 -12.09
N ASN A 26 -8.08 -0.66 -12.28
CA ASN A 26 -6.77 -1.03 -12.80
C ASN A 26 -5.78 -1.38 -11.68
N PHE A 27 -6.27 -1.83 -10.52
CA PHE A 27 -5.46 -2.29 -9.40
C PHE A 27 -4.44 -3.35 -9.84
N HIS A 28 -3.18 -3.13 -9.49
CA HIS A 28 -2.11 -4.07 -9.76
C HIS A 28 -1.59 -4.73 -8.48
N MET A 29 -1.21 -3.93 -7.49
CA MET A 29 -0.68 -4.45 -6.22
C MET A 29 -0.89 -3.46 -5.08
N CYS A 30 -0.88 -3.97 -3.85
CA CYS A 30 -0.79 -3.18 -2.64
C CYS A 30 0.51 -3.51 -1.93
N LYS A 31 1.19 -2.48 -1.39
CA LYS A 31 2.38 -2.64 -0.57
C LYS A 31 2.22 -1.90 0.74
N ALA A 32 2.11 -2.63 1.83
CA ALA A 32 2.11 -2.08 3.19
C ALA A 32 3.52 -2.19 3.78
N MET A 33 4.16 -1.05 4.00
CA MET A 33 5.51 -0.96 4.54
C MET A 33 5.45 -0.44 5.97
N ASN A 34 6.00 -1.19 6.93
CA ASN A 34 6.13 -0.70 8.30
C ASN A 34 7.12 0.48 8.32
N VAL A 35 6.66 1.65 8.74
CA VAL A 35 7.52 2.85 8.83
C VAL A 35 8.05 3.02 10.25
N TYR A 36 7.23 2.75 11.26
CA TYR A 36 7.59 2.81 12.66
C TYR A 36 6.50 2.19 13.53
N ASP A 37 6.88 1.25 14.42
CA ASP A 37 5.98 0.64 15.41
C ASP A 37 4.70 0.06 14.78
N ASP A 38 3.52 0.54 15.16
CA ASP A 38 2.22 0.14 14.60
C ASP A 38 1.86 0.89 13.29
N ARG A 39 2.77 1.72 12.77
CA ARG A 39 2.51 2.59 11.62
C ARG A 39 3.01 1.99 10.33
N TYR A 40 2.15 2.06 9.32
CA TYR A 40 2.39 1.56 7.99
C TYR A 40 2.14 2.64 6.95
N ARG A 41 2.98 2.68 5.92
CA ARG A 41 2.66 3.37 4.66
C ARG A 41 2.12 2.34 3.68
N VAL A 42 0.88 2.51 3.26
CA VAL A 42 0.19 1.62 2.33
C VAL A 42 0.14 2.30 0.97
N ASN A 43 0.84 1.73 0.00
CA ASN A 43 0.84 2.21 -1.38
C ASN A 43 -0.03 1.28 -2.22
N ILE A 44 -1.00 1.87 -2.93
CA ILE A 44 -1.81 1.18 -3.92
C ILE A 44 -1.22 1.50 -5.29
N TYR A 45 -0.80 0.46 -6.01
CA TYR A 45 -0.25 0.57 -7.34
C TYR A 45 -1.29 0.16 -8.37
N VAL A 46 -1.32 0.90 -9.47
CA VAL A 46 -2.16 0.61 -10.63
C VAL A 46 -1.29 0.39 -11.85
N LYS A 47 -1.82 -0.39 -12.79
CA LYS A 47 -1.18 -0.65 -14.08
C LYS A 47 -2.07 -0.11 -15.19
N GLU A 48 -1.55 0.80 -15.99
CA GLU A 48 -2.23 1.33 -17.16
C GLU A 48 -1.50 0.90 -18.42
N ASP A 49 -2.20 0.23 -19.33
CA ASP A 49 -1.62 -0.12 -20.62
C ASP A 49 -1.45 1.15 -21.47
N VAL A 50 -0.29 1.27 -22.12
CA VAL A 50 0.04 2.43 -22.97
C VAL A 50 0.59 1.96 -24.31
N SER A 51 0.39 2.78 -25.34
CA SER A 51 0.75 2.44 -26.72
C SER A 51 2.23 2.66 -27.07
N ASP A 52 3.07 3.01 -26.09
CA ASP A 52 4.49 3.20 -26.30
C ASP A 52 5.27 1.87 -26.15
N ILE A 53 6.60 1.93 -26.24
CA ILE A 53 7.46 0.75 -26.18
C ILE A 53 7.43 0.03 -24.82
N THR A 54 7.01 0.69 -23.74
CA THR A 54 6.92 0.03 -22.42
C THR A 54 5.67 -0.83 -22.32
N GLY A 55 4.64 -0.57 -23.13
CA GLY A 55 3.37 -1.29 -23.18
C GLY A 55 2.46 -1.06 -21.97
N HIS A 56 3.02 -0.65 -20.83
CA HIS A 56 2.28 -0.27 -19.64
C HIS A 56 3.07 0.69 -18.74
N LYS A 57 2.34 1.41 -17.88
CA LYS A 57 2.82 2.23 -16.78
C LYS A 57 2.39 1.60 -15.47
N LEU A 58 3.33 1.45 -14.55
CA LEU A 58 3.09 1.01 -13.17
C LEU A 58 3.46 2.15 -12.22
N TYR A 59 2.51 2.64 -11.43
CA TYR A 59 2.75 3.76 -10.53
C TYR A 59 1.85 3.69 -9.30
N ILE A 60 2.21 4.46 -8.27
CA ILE A 60 1.40 4.61 -7.05
C ILE A 60 0.21 5.50 -7.38
N ASN A 61 -0.99 4.92 -7.38
CA ASN A 61 -2.24 5.67 -7.55
C ASN A 61 -2.59 6.46 -6.29
N SER A 62 -2.46 5.80 -5.13
CA SER A 62 -2.78 6.38 -3.83
C SER A 62 -1.84 5.84 -2.74
N SER A 63 -1.63 6.66 -1.71
CA SER A 63 -0.73 6.37 -0.60
C SER A 63 -1.37 6.83 0.69
N TYR A 64 -1.47 5.93 1.67
CA TYR A 64 -2.11 6.18 2.96
C TYR A 64 -1.16 5.86 4.10
N PHE A 65 -1.17 6.67 5.15
CA PHE A 65 -0.56 6.32 6.41
C PHE A 65 -1.60 5.68 7.33
N CYS A 66 -1.31 4.48 7.78
CA CYS A 66 -2.21 3.69 8.60
C CYS A 66 -1.55 3.33 9.93
N LYS A 67 -2.38 3.13 10.96
CA LYS A 67 -2.01 2.40 12.16
C LYS A 67 -2.67 1.03 12.14
N TYR A 68 -1.93 0.01 12.52
CA TYR A 68 -2.42 -1.36 12.64
C TYR A 68 -1.94 -1.99 13.94
N ASN A 69 -2.87 -2.24 14.85
CA ASN A 69 -2.59 -2.83 16.17
C ASN A 69 -2.60 -4.37 16.17
N GLY A 70 -2.67 -5.00 14.98
CA GLY A 70 -2.83 -6.45 14.82
C GLY A 70 -4.28 -6.92 14.67
N THR A 71 -5.26 -6.04 14.89
CA THR A 71 -6.69 -6.33 14.73
C THR A 71 -7.36 -5.28 13.84
N ASP A 72 -7.22 -4.01 14.21
CA ASP A 72 -7.89 -2.88 13.57
C ASP A 72 -6.90 -2.04 12.78
N LEU A 73 -7.32 -1.66 11.57
CA LEU A 73 -6.61 -0.72 10.72
C LEU A 73 -7.29 0.64 10.83
N THR A 74 -6.53 1.71 11.03
CA THR A 74 -7.03 3.09 11.03
C THR A 74 -6.20 3.95 10.08
N ILE A 75 -6.86 4.64 9.14
CA ILE A 75 -6.21 5.63 8.28
C ILE A 75 -5.98 6.91 9.07
N VAL A 76 -4.76 7.44 9.03
CA VAL A 76 -4.33 8.65 9.76
C VAL A 76 -4.21 9.85 8.83
N SER A 77 -3.75 9.62 7.59
CA SER A 77 -3.64 10.63 6.53
C SER A 77 -3.54 9.98 5.16
#